data_AF-A0A966DJJ1-F1
#
_entry.id   AF-A0A966DJJ1-F1
#
_cell.length_a   1.000
_cell.length_b   1.000
_cell.length_c   1.000
_cell.angle_alpha   90.00
_cell.angle_beta   90.00
_cell.angle_gamma   90.00
#
_symmetry.space_group_name_H-M   'P 1'
#
loop_
_entity.id
_entity.type
_entity.pdbx_description
1 polymer ?
#
loop_
_entity_poly.entity_id
_entity_poly.type
_entity_poly.pdbx_seq_one_letter_code
_entity_poly.pdbx_strand_id
1 'polypeptide(L)'
;MKRLQAKRKEVLEQIKPICEAYNIEDYDYIVSETGQRETLRIYDTKIGCSCNSISAIKEELTGWIFLAVWRQRSLGAFAPQVKKAIKTYWIKE
;
A
#
# COMPACT_ATOMS: atom_id res chain seq x y z
N MET A 1 -9.91 -1.21 -20.23
CA MET A 1 -8.93 -0.14 -20.52
C MET A 1 -9.24 1.26 -19.95
N LYS A 2 -10.07 2.14 -20.56
CA LYS A 2 -10.20 3.56 -20.10
C LYS A 2 -10.54 3.74 -18.61
N ARG A 3 -11.46 2.94 -18.08
CA ARG A 3 -11.90 3.01 -16.67
C ARG A 3 -10.80 2.62 -15.67
N LEU A 4 -9.98 1.63 -16.02
CA LEU A 4 -8.91 1.13 -15.13
C LEU A 4 -7.74 2.10 -15.07
N GLN A 5 -7.42 2.73 -16.22
CA GLN A 5 -6.45 3.81 -16.29
C GLN A 5 -6.90 5.03 -15.48
N ALA A 6 -8.18 5.40 -15.57
CA ALA A 6 -8.76 6.48 -14.76
C ALA A 6 -8.64 6.18 -13.26
N LYS A 7 -8.97 4.96 -12.83
CA LYS A 7 -8.86 4.56 -11.43
C LYS A 7 -7.41 4.57 -10.93
N ARG A 8 -6.47 4.02 -11.71
CA ARG A 8 -5.04 4.09 -11.39
C ARG A 8 -4.60 5.54 -11.20
N LYS A 9 -4.96 6.41 -12.14
CA LYS A 9 -4.61 7.84 -12.08
C LYS A 9 -5.18 8.50 -10.82
N GLU A 10 -6.47 8.27 -10.52
CA GLU A 10 -7.13 8.79 -9.33
C GLU A 10 -6.43 8.33 -8.04
N VAL A 11 -6.12 7.04 -7.93
CA VAL A 11 -5.40 6.50 -6.78
C VAL A 11 -4.04 7.17 -6.62
N LEU A 12 -3.26 7.26 -7.71
CA LEU A 12 -1.94 7.87 -7.69
C LEU A 12 -1.99 9.34 -7.30
N GLU A 13 -2.95 10.11 -7.81
CA GLU A 13 -3.18 11.51 -7.41
C GLU A 13 -3.50 11.64 -5.92
N GLN A 14 -4.27 10.69 -5.37
CA GLN A 14 -4.67 10.69 -3.96
C GLN A 14 -3.55 10.31 -2.98
N ILE A 15 -2.64 9.42 -3.39
CA ILE A 15 -1.54 8.98 -2.52
C ILE A 15 -0.25 9.78 -2.72
N LYS A 16 -0.10 10.46 -3.86
CA LYS A 16 1.07 11.30 -4.17
C LYS A 16 1.50 12.22 -3.02
N PRO A 17 0.63 13.05 -2.41
CA PRO A 17 1.06 13.95 -1.33
C PRO A 17 1.59 13.19 -0.10
N ILE A 18 1.10 11.98 0.16
CA ILE A 18 1.60 11.13 1.26
C ILE A 18 2.98 10.59 0.88
N CYS A 19 3.14 10.05 -0.33
CA CYS A 19 4.43 9.54 -0.79
C CYS A 19 5.51 10.63 -0.78
N GLU A 20 5.19 11.84 -1.27
CA GLU A 20 6.10 12.99 -1.26
C GLU A 20 6.51 13.39 0.16
N ALA A 21 5.57 13.42 1.11
CA ALA A 21 5.87 13.77 2.50
C ALA A 21 6.85 12.79 3.18
N TYR A 22 6.93 11.56 2.71
CA TYR A 22 7.82 10.51 3.23
C TYR A 22 8.99 10.17 2.29
N ASN A 23 9.22 10.97 1.24
CA ASN A 23 10.25 10.72 0.21
C ASN A 23 10.16 9.32 -0.43
N ILE A 24 8.95 8.84 -0.70
CA ILE A 24 8.71 7.58 -1.40
C ILE A 24 8.67 7.87 -2.90
N GLU A 25 9.71 7.45 -3.60
CA GLU A 25 9.92 7.79 -5.02
C GLU A 25 9.41 6.70 -5.97
N ASP A 26 9.41 5.43 -5.55
CA ASP A 26 9.04 4.30 -6.40
C ASP A 26 7.76 3.62 -5.91
N TYR A 27 6.64 4.02 -6.51
CA TYR A 27 5.33 3.46 -6.20
C TYR A 27 4.42 3.44 -7.43
N ASP A 28 3.46 2.51 -7.44
CA ASP A 28 2.44 2.42 -8.48
C ASP A 28 1.19 1.69 -7.99
N TYR A 29 0.11 1.83 -8.76
CA TYR A 29 -1.14 1.13 -8.54
C TYR A 29 -1.48 0.27 -9.75
N ILE A 30 -1.50 -1.05 -9.54
CA ILE A 30 -1.75 -2.04 -10.59
C ILE A 30 -3.22 -2.47 -10.51
N VAL A 31 -3.94 -2.28 -11.61
CA VAL A 31 -5.34 -2.69 -11.75
C VAL A 31 -5.41 -3.81 -12.79
N SER A 32 -5.72 -5.03 -12.37
CA SER A 32 -5.88 -6.17 -13.29
C SER A 32 -7.24 -6.15 -13.98
N GLU A 33 -7.27 -6.52 -15.27
CA GLU A 33 -8.52 -6.77 -16.02
C GLU A 33 -9.15 -8.13 -15.68
N THR A 34 -8.34 -9.09 -15.21
CA THR A 34 -8.77 -10.45 -14.89
C THR A 34 -8.36 -10.82 -13.46
N GLY A 35 -9.33 -11.25 -12.67
CA GLY A 35 -9.15 -11.53 -11.24
C GLY A 35 -9.32 -10.30 -10.34
N GLN A 36 -9.95 -10.48 -9.18
CA GLN A 36 -10.23 -9.43 -8.19
C GLN A 36 -8.98 -9.00 -7.41
N ARG A 37 -7.92 -8.55 -8.08
CA ARG A 37 -6.71 -8.10 -7.37
C ARG A 37 -6.18 -6.79 -7.94
N GLU A 38 -6.58 -5.71 -7.28
CA GLU A 38 -5.88 -4.43 -7.37
C GLU A 38 -4.69 -4.49 -6.40
N THR A 39 -3.55 -3.91 -6.78
CA THR A 39 -2.31 -4.01 -6.00
C THR A 39 -1.65 -2.64 -5.89
N LEU A 40 -1.38 -2.21 -4.66
CA LEU A 40 -0.46 -1.13 -4.37
C LEU A 40 0.97 -1.69 -4.34
N ARG A 41 1.85 -1.13 -5.16
CA ARG A 41 3.26 -1.51 -5.23
C ARG A 41 4.10 -0.35 -4.73
N ILE A 42 4.95 -0.59 -3.74
CA ILE A 42 5.87 0.38 -3.15
C ILE A 42 7.24 -0.29 -3.10
N TYR A 43 8.20 0.20 -3.88
CA TYR A 43 9.47 -0.49 -4.14
C TYR A 43 9.23 -1.97 -4.53
N ASP A 44 9.84 -2.89 -3.77
CA ASP A 44 9.71 -4.35 -3.88
C ASP A 44 8.43 -4.90 -3.23
N THR A 45 7.74 -4.10 -2.42
CA THR A 45 6.58 -4.55 -1.66
C THR A 45 5.31 -4.46 -2.49
N LYS A 46 4.58 -5.58 -2.59
CA LYS A 46 3.28 -5.67 -3.24
C LYS A 46 2.19 -5.89 -2.19
N ILE A 47 1.17 -5.04 -2.19
CA ILE A 47 0.08 -5.05 -1.21
C ILE A 47 -1.24 -5.20 -1.95
N GLY A 48 -2.00 -6.25 -1.65
CA GLY A 48 -3.31 -6.47 -2.22
C GLY A 48 -4.33 -5.47 -1.67
N CYS A 49 -4.99 -4.73 -2.54
CA CYS A 49 -6.05 -3.79 -2.18
C CYS A 49 -7.41 -4.48 -2.38
N SER A 50 -7.74 -5.40 -1.47
CA SER A 50 -8.98 -6.19 -1.48
C SER A 50 -10.23 -5.31 -1.33
N CYS A 51 -10.14 -4.31 -0.44
CA CYS A 51 -11.11 -3.24 -0.30
C CYS A 51 -10.61 -2.10 -1.20
N ASN A 52 -11.17 -1.98 -2.40
CA ASN A 52 -10.62 -1.13 -3.45
C ASN A 52 -11.03 0.35 -3.35
N SER A 53 -11.29 0.82 -2.12
CA SER A 53 -11.60 2.21 -1.81
C SER A 53 -10.33 3.01 -1.60
N ILE A 54 -10.37 4.32 -1.88
CA ILE A 54 -9.23 5.21 -1.64
C ILE A 54 -8.80 5.21 -0.17
N SER A 55 -9.73 5.10 0.78
CA SER A 55 -9.41 5.03 2.22
C SER A 55 -8.56 3.79 2.54
N ALA A 56 -8.99 2.62 2.08
CA ALA A 56 -8.27 1.38 2.33
C ALA A 56 -6.86 1.40 1.72
N ILE A 57 -6.71 1.96 0.51
CA ILE A 57 -5.38 2.13 -0.12
C ILE A 57 -4.48 3.04 0.72
N LYS A 58 -5.04 4.15 1.27
CA LYS A 58 -4.30 5.05 2.17
C LYS A 58 -3.94 4.38 3.49
N GLU A 59 -4.78 3.51 4.03
CA GLU A 59 -4.50 2.71 5.23
C GLU A 59 -3.33 1.74 4.99
N GLU A 60 -3.34 1.02 3.85
CA GLU A 60 -2.23 0.13 3.46
C GLU A 60 -0.90 0.89 3.29
N LEU A 61 -0.93 2.03 2.60
CA LEU A 61 0.24 2.91 2.47
C LEU A 61 0.74 3.39 3.84
N THR A 62 -0.16 3.81 4.72
CA THR A 62 0.18 4.24 6.09
C THR A 62 0.80 3.10 6.89
N GLY A 63 0.28 1.88 6.77
CA GLY A 63 0.85 0.69 7.39
C GLY A 63 2.28 0.40 6.90
N TRP A 64 2.52 0.54 5.60
CA TRP A 64 3.87 0.42 5.03
C TRP A 64 4.82 1.48 5.59
N ILE A 65 4.40 2.75 5.56
CA ILE A 65 5.16 3.90 6.10
C ILE A 65 5.50 3.67 7.57
N PHE A 66 4.51 3.25 8.37
CA PHE A 66 4.71 2.98 9.79
C PHE A 66 5.83 1.96 10.00
N LEU A 67 5.82 0.84 9.28
CA LEU A 67 6.87 -0.18 9.39
C LEU A 67 8.24 0.31 8.88
N ALA A 68 8.26 1.15 7.84
CA ALA A 68 9.49 1.74 7.32
C ALA A 68 10.13 2.71 8.33
N VAL A 69 9.34 3.63 8.90
CA VAL A 69 9.80 4.63 9.87
C VAL A 69 10.16 4.00 11.22
N TRP A 70 9.38 3.02 11.69
CA TRP A 70 9.61 2.34 12.97
C TRP A 70 10.57 1.14 12.87
N ARG A 71 11.25 0.95 11.75
CA ARG A 71 12.14 -0.21 11.52
C ARG A 71 13.20 -0.40 12.61
N GLN A 72 13.75 0.69 13.14
CA GLN A 72 14.80 0.68 14.16
C GLN A 72 14.27 0.81 15.60
N ARG A 73 12.95 0.91 15.79
CA ARG A 73 12.31 1.09 17.09
C ARG A 73 11.64 -0.20 17.56
N SER A 74 11.66 -0.44 18.86
CA SER A 74 10.92 -1.55 19.44
C SER A 74 9.42 -1.23 19.47
N LEU A 75 8.60 -2.14 18.94
CA LEU A 75 7.14 -2.14 19.10
C LEU A 75 6.70 -2.87 20.39
N GLY A 76 7.66 -3.26 21.25
CA GLY A 76 7.40 -3.96 22.49
C GLY A 76 6.80 -5.35 22.30
N ALA A 77 6.05 -5.81 23.31
CA ALA A 77 5.48 -7.16 23.37
C ALA A 77 4.49 -7.47 22.22
N PHE A 78 3.88 -6.44 21.62
CA PHE A 78 2.88 -6.60 20.57
C PHE A 78 3.45 -6.49 19.14
N ALA A 79 4.77 -6.42 18.99
CA ALA A 79 5.41 -6.31 17.68
C ALA A 79 4.94 -7.38 16.68
N PRO A 80 4.83 -8.68 17.04
CA PRO A 80 4.38 -9.71 16.11
C PRO A 80 2.93 -9.49 15.63
N GLN A 81 2.02 -9.12 16.54
CA GLN A 81 0.61 -8.92 16.25
C GLN A 81 0.40 -7.70 15.34
N VAL A 82 1.07 -6.59 15.65
CA VAL A 82 1.02 -5.36 14.85
C VAL A 82 1.54 -5.61 13.44
N LYS A 83 2.72 -6.24 13.32
CA LYS A 83 3.30 -6.56 12.00
C LYS A 83 2.41 -7.53 11.22
N LYS A 84 1.81 -8.52 11.89
CA LYS A 84 0.89 -9.46 11.25
C LYS A 84 -0.35 -8.75 10.72
N ALA A 85 -0.96 -7.87 11.52
CA ALA A 85 -2.14 -7.10 11.13
C ALA A 85 -1.85 -6.21 9.91
N ILE A 86 -0.75 -5.43 9.95
CA ILE A 86 -0.35 -4.56 8.83
C ILE A 86 -0.04 -5.37 7.57
N LYS A 87 0.60 -6.53 7.70
CA LYS A 87 1.03 -7.34 6.56
C LYS A 87 -0.03 -8.31 6.05
N THR A 88 -1.27 -8.23 6.53
CA THR A 88 -2.34 -9.20 6.22
C THR A 88 -2.55 -9.39 4.72
N TYR A 89 -2.48 -8.30 3.96
CA TYR A 89 -2.70 -8.32 2.51
C TYR A 89 -1.41 -8.19 1.68
N TRP A 90 -0.24 -8.27 2.33
CA TRP A 90 1.02 -8.21 1.60
C TRP A 90 1.22 -9.50 0.82
N ILE A 91 1.44 -9.35 -0.48
CA ILE A 91 1.64 -10.46 -1.39
C ILE A 91 3.07 -10.94 -1.19
N LYS A 92 3.21 -12.13 -0.58
CA LYS A 92 4.49 -12.82 -0.49
C LYS A 92 4.85 -13.34 -1.88
N GLU A 93 6.10 -13.14 -2.29
CA GLU A 93 6.67 -13.82 -3.46
C GLU A 93 6.66 -15.34 -3.28
#